data_AF-A0A9R0SAD4-F1
#
_entry.id   AF-A0A9R0SAD4-F1
#
_cell.length_a   1.000
_cell.length_b   1.000
_cell.length_c   1.000
_cell.angle_alpha   90.00
_cell.angle_beta   90.00
_cell.angle_gamma   90.00
#
_symmetry.space_group_name_H-M   'P 1'
#
loop_
_entity.id
_entity.type
_entity.pdbx_description
1 polymer ?
#
loop_
_entity_poly.entity_id
_entity_poly.type
_entity_poly.pdbx_seq_one_letter_code
_entity_poly.pdbx_strand_id
1 'polypeptide(L)'
;MYWKVKSLKGGKEVRMDVLAMENLLFERRVTRLYDLKGSTRSRYNPDSNGSDKVLLDENLLEAMPTSPIFVGNKAKRLLERAVWNDTAFLASIDVMDYSLLVGVDEKKHELVMGIIDFMRQYTWDKHLETWVKASGILGGPKNVSPTVISPKQYKKRFRKAMSAYFLVVPDQWSPAAIIPSKQVSDSAQDSDQFVSTGSSSMLDC
;
A
#
# COMPACT_ATOMS: atom_id res chain seq x y z
N MET A 1 24.40 5.67 0.07
CA MET A 1 25.89 5.67 0.05
C MET A 1 26.38 4.76 1.17
N TYR A 2 27.39 3.93 0.93
CA TYR A 2 27.80 2.87 1.86
C TYR A 2 29.29 2.94 2.19
N TRP A 3 29.65 2.78 3.46
CA TRP A 3 31.03 2.83 3.93
C TRP A 3 31.33 1.76 4.97
N LYS A 4 32.58 1.29 4.93
CA LYS A 4 33.19 0.46 5.97
C LYS A 4 34.22 1.31 6.73
N VAL A 5 33.95 1.57 7.99
CA VAL A 5 34.84 2.32 8.87
C VAL A 5 35.58 1.34 9.78
N LYS A 6 36.90 1.48 9.86
CA LYS A 6 37.75 0.75 10.81
C LYS A 6 38.33 1.76 11.81
N SER A 7 38.21 1.49 13.09
CA SER A 7 38.74 2.34 14.16
C SER A 7 39.37 1.48 15.25
N LEU A 8 40.44 1.98 15.88
CA LEU A 8 41.05 1.36 17.04
C LEU A 8 40.53 2.09 18.29
N LYS A 9 39.69 1.41 19.08
CA LYS A 9 39.24 1.90 20.40
C LYS A 9 39.78 0.96 21.47
N GLY A 10 40.64 1.48 22.36
CA GLY A 10 41.19 0.72 23.49
C GLY A 10 42.03 -0.50 23.07
N GLY A 11 42.77 -0.42 21.97
CA GLY A 11 43.61 -1.53 21.46
C GLY A 11 42.85 -2.63 20.72
N LYS A 12 41.52 -2.56 20.60
CA LYS A 12 40.71 -3.47 19.78
C LYS A 12 40.26 -2.79 18.47
N GLU A 13 40.37 -3.51 17.36
CA GLU A 13 39.83 -3.09 16.06
C GLU A 13 38.30 -3.19 16.11
N VAL A 14 37.62 -2.06 15.92
CA VAL A 14 36.17 -1.97 15.75
C VAL A 14 35.89 -1.70 14.27
N ARG A 15 35.02 -2.53 13.69
CA ARG A 15 34.50 -2.34 12.32
C ARG A 15 33.06 -1.87 12.40
N MET A 16 32.72 -0.87 11.59
CA MET A 16 31.39 -0.30 11.49
C MET A 16 30.98 -0.20 10.02
N ASP A 17 29.80 -0.73 9.71
CA ASP A 17 29.15 -0.59 8.41
C ASP A 17 28.13 0.55 8.49
N VAL A 18 28.23 1.53 7.59
CA VAL A 18 27.37 2.72 7.57
C VAL A 18 26.68 2.82 6.21
N LEU A 19 25.36 3.02 6.24
CA LEU A 19 24.56 3.36 5.07
C LEU A 19 23.96 4.75 5.29
N ALA A 20 24.30 5.72 4.44
CA ALA A 20 23.56 6.97 4.34
C ALA A 20 22.47 6.84 3.28
N MET A 21 21.27 7.23 3.66
CA MET A 21 20.06 7.24 2.84
C MET A 21 19.33 8.58 2.98
N GLU A 22 18.38 8.81 2.10
CA GLU A 22 17.54 10.01 2.15
C GLU A 22 16.77 10.08 3.47
N ASN A 23 16.68 11.30 4.04
CA ASN A 23 15.81 11.56 5.17
C ASN A 23 14.44 12.01 4.67
N LEU A 24 13.48 11.09 4.73
CA LEU A 24 12.11 11.32 4.27
C LEU A 24 11.44 12.54 4.93
N LEU A 25 11.79 12.86 6.18
CA LEU A 25 11.13 13.90 6.96
C LEU A 25 11.90 15.22 7.01
N PHE A 26 12.94 15.37 6.18
CA PHE A 26 13.78 16.57 6.16
C PHE A 26 12.97 17.84 5.83
N GLU A 27 13.12 18.88 6.65
CA GLU A 27 12.39 20.16 6.53
C GLU A 27 10.84 20.06 6.50
N ARG A 28 10.29 19.00 7.10
CA ARG A 28 8.85 18.79 7.25
C ARG A 28 8.40 19.04 8.68
N ARG A 29 7.23 19.66 8.87
CA ARG A 29 6.60 19.82 10.19
C ARG A 29 5.54 18.74 10.35
N VAL A 30 5.99 17.54 10.68
CA VAL A 30 5.12 16.39 10.87
C VAL A 30 4.42 16.49 12.21
N THR A 31 3.08 16.52 12.20
CA THR A 31 2.26 16.51 13.42
C THR A 31 1.91 15.10 13.87
N ARG A 32 1.82 14.16 12.91
CA ARG A 32 1.57 12.73 13.17
C ARG A 32 2.48 11.89 12.29
N LEU A 33 3.20 10.96 12.90
CA LEU A 33 4.10 10.04 12.21
C LEU A 33 3.62 8.62 12.44
N TYR A 34 3.36 7.88 11.36
CA TYR A 34 2.96 6.48 11.42
C TYR A 34 4.01 5.57 10.79
N ASP A 35 4.28 4.45 11.45
CA ASP A 35 4.96 3.29 10.88
C ASP A 35 3.89 2.22 10.65
N LEU A 36 3.65 1.83 9.40
CA LEU A 36 2.55 0.93 9.05
C LEU A 36 3.06 -0.36 8.39
N LYS A 37 2.69 -1.53 8.92
CA LYS A 37 3.10 -2.85 8.39
C LYS A 37 1.95 -3.66 7.77
N GLY A 38 0.73 -3.13 7.86
CA GLY A 38 -0.49 -3.82 7.47
C GLY A 38 -0.84 -5.00 8.38
N SER A 39 -0.50 -4.91 9.66
CA SER A 39 -0.83 -5.91 10.68
C SER A 39 -1.24 -5.22 11.97
N THR A 40 -2.17 -5.80 12.71
CA THR A 40 -2.71 -5.21 13.95
C THR A 40 -2.06 -5.80 15.20
N ARG A 41 -1.80 -7.12 15.23
CA ARG A 41 -1.19 -7.78 16.40
C ARG A 41 0.12 -7.11 16.84
N SER A 42 0.14 -6.64 18.10
CA SER A 42 1.29 -5.95 18.71
C SER A 42 1.70 -4.67 17.94
N ARG A 43 0.72 -3.98 17.34
CA ARG A 43 0.92 -2.77 16.55
C ARG A 43 0.09 -1.60 17.10
N TYR A 44 0.11 -1.47 18.41
CA TYR A 44 -0.41 -0.32 19.15
C TYR A 44 0.71 0.34 19.95
N ASN A 45 0.77 1.66 19.90
CA ASN A 45 1.60 2.44 20.80
C ASN A 45 0.69 3.13 21.84
N PRO A 46 0.76 2.73 23.14
CA PRO A 46 -0.07 3.32 24.19
C PRO A 46 0.40 4.71 24.63
N ASP A 47 1.66 5.06 24.36
CA ASP A 47 2.25 6.34 24.73
C ASP A 47 1.99 7.38 23.64
N SER A 48 0.72 7.75 23.42
CA SER A 48 0.33 8.78 22.44
C SER A 48 0.58 10.22 22.91
N ASN A 49 0.93 10.42 24.19
CA ASN A 49 1.15 11.75 24.77
C ASN A 49 2.61 12.19 24.59
N GLY A 50 2.96 12.74 23.41
CA GLY A 50 4.26 13.36 23.16
C GLY A 50 4.43 13.81 21.70
N SER A 51 5.26 14.84 21.46
CA SER A 51 5.44 15.47 20.13
C SER A 51 6.25 14.66 19.11
N ASP A 52 7.03 13.66 19.54
CA ASP A 52 7.95 12.87 18.69
C ASP A 52 7.62 11.37 18.67
N LYS A 53 6.34 11.02 18.82
CA LYS A 53 5.92 9.61 18.92
C LYS A 53 5.55 9.04 17.56
N VAL A 54 6.04 7.83 17.29
CA VAL A 54 5.68 7.03 16.11
C VAL A 54 4.46 6.19 16.46
N LEU A 55 3.36 6.42 15.74
CA LEU A 55 2.11 5.70 15.83
C LEU A 55 2.13 4.48 14.91
N LEU A 56 1.34 3.46 15.23
CA LEU A 56 1.32 2.20 14.50
C LEU A 56 -0.05 1.94 13.84
N ASP A 57 -0.19 0.77 13.21
CA ASP A 57 -1.39 0.36 12.47
C ASP A 57 -2.68 0.47 13.30
N GLU A 58 -2.69 0.00 14.57
CA GLU A 58 -3.89 0.07 15.41
C GLU A 58 -4.22 1.51 15.80
N ASN A 59 -3.22 2.37 16.08
CA ASN A 59 -3.45 3.78 16.35
C ASN A 59 -4.09 4.51 15.16
N LEU A 60 -3.70 4.18 13.92
CA LEU A 60 -4.30 4.76 12.72
C LEU A 60 -5.75 4.31 12.55
N LEU A 61 -6.01 3.02 12.77
CA LEU A 61 -7.36 2.46 12.67
C LEU A 61 -8.32 3.07 13.71
N GLU A 62 -7.84 3.27 14.95
CA GLU A 62 -8.60 3.95 16.01
C GLU A 62 -8.90 5.42 15.68
N ALA A 63 -7.97 6.10 15.00
CA ALA A 63 -8.16 7.48 14.59
C ALA A 63 -9.08 7.64 13.36
N MET A 64 -9.30 6.59 12.55
CA MET A 64 -10.06 6.71 11.30
C MET A 64 -11.50 7.26 11.47
N PRO A 65 -12.29 6.87 12.48
CA PRO A 65 -13.64 7.39 12.65
C PRO A 65 -13.69 8.89 13.00
N THR A 66 -12.64 9.44 13.62
CA THR A 66 -12.63 10.81 14.16
C THR A 66 -11.72 11.75 13.36
N SER A 67 -10.65 11.25 12.76
CA SER A 67 -9.65 12.01 12.00
C SER A 67 -9.07 11.16 10.84
N PRO A 68 -9.89 10.82 9.83
CA PRO A 68 -9.45 10.03 8.69
C PRO A 68 -8.42 10.79 7.83
N ILE A 69 -7.50 10.04 7.22
CA ILE A 69 -6.58 10.57 6.22
C ILE A 69 -7.24 10.42 4.85
N PHE A 70 -7.62 11.56 4.27
CA PHE A 70 -8.18 11.66 2.94
C PHE A 70 -7.10 11.96 1.89
N VAL A 71 -7.17 11.25 0.76
CA VAL A 71 -6.30 11.45 -0.39
C VAL A 71 -7.12 11.64 -1.66
N GLY A 72 -6.69 12.55 -2.54
CA GLY A 72 -7.34 12.72 -3.85
C GLY A 72 -7.13 11.50 -4.76
N ASN A 73 -8.01 11.32 -5.75
CA ASN A 73 -7.97 10.19 -6.70
C ASN A 73 -6.59 9.99 -7.35
N LYS A 74 -5.99 11.07 -7.85
CA LYS A 74 -4.66 11.03 -8.48
C LYS A 74 -3.58 10.58 -7.50
N ALA A 75 -3.58 11.14 -6.29
CA ALA A 75 -2.61 10.80 -5.25
C ALA A 75 -2.75 9.35 -4.79
N LYS A 76 -3.99 8.85 -4.63
CA LYS A 76 -4.27 7.45 -4.30
C LYS A 76 -3.69 6.51 -5.35
N ARG A 77 -3.94 6.76 -6.64
CA ARG A 77 -3.42 5.93 -7.73
C ARG A 77 -1.89 5.90 -7.76
N LEU A 78 -1.25 7.05 -7.51
CA LEU A 78 0.21 7.13 -7.43
C LEU A 78 0.76 6.32 -6.25
N LEU A 79 0.16 6.46 -5.06
CA LEU A 79 0.50 5.68 -3.87
C LEU A 79 0.36 4.18 -4.13
N GLU A 80 -0.78 3.74 -4.66
CA GLU A 80 -1.03 2.31 -4.92
C GLU A 80 -0.07 1.74 -5.95
N ARG A 81 0.26 2.50 -7.00
CA ARG A 81 1.23 2.08 -8.01
C ARG A 81 2.65 2.00 -7.44
N ALA A 82 3.07 2.98 -6.65
CA ALA A 82 4.38 2.98 -5.99
C ALA A 82 4.50 1.79 -5.03
N VAL A 83 3.54 1.64 -4.12
CA VAL A 83 3.47 0.49 -3.18
C VAL A 83 3.44 -0.82 -3.95
N TRP A 84 2.69 -0.92 -5.04
CA TRP A 84 2.69 -2.12 -5.86
C TRP A 84 4.07 -2.44 -6.41
N ASN A 85 4.72 -1.50 -7.08
CA ASN A 85 6.01 -1.73 -7.71
C ASN A 85 7.09 -2.08 -6.69
N ASP A 86 7.21 -1.29 -5.62
CA ASP A 86 8.28 -1.47 -4.62
C ASP A 86 8.11 -2.80 -3.89
N THR A 87 6.88 -3.12 -3.46
CA THR A 87 6.64 -4.41 -2.78
C THR A 87 6.71 -5.61 -3.71
N ALA A 88 6.54 -5.43 -5.03
CA ALA A 88 6.84 -6.49 -5.99
C ALA A 88 8.34 -6.79 -6.03
N PHE A 89 9.16 -5.74 -6.08
CA PHE A 89 10.61 -5.84 -6.04
C PHE A 89 11.08 -6.45 -4.70
N LEU A 90 10.64 -5.94 -3.56
CA LEU A 90 11.03 -6.45 -2.24
C LEU A 90 10.70 -7.94 -2.08
N ALA A 91 9.54 -8.37 -2.54
CA ALA A 91 9.17 -9.79 -2.51
C ALA A 91 9.98 -10.66 -3.49
N SER A 92 10.55 -10.08 -4.55
CA SER A 92 11.41 -10.81 -5.50
C SER A 92 12.82 -11.08 -4.96
N ILE A 93 13.24 -10.31 -3.95
CA ILE A 93 14.52 -10.46 -3.25
C ILE A 93 14.34 -10.95 -1.79
N ASP A 94 13.18 -11.58 -1.52
CA ASP A 94 12.83 -12.16 -0.21
C ASP A 94 12.94 -11.21 1.00
N VAL A 95 12.75 -9.91 0.77
CA VAL A 95 12.66 -8.90 1.84
C VAL A 95 11.24 -8.86 2.39
N MET A 96 11.14 -8.87 3.72
CA MET A 96 9.90 -8.70 4.48
C MET A 96 10.14 -7.81 5.70
N ASP A 97 9.09 -7.56 6.49
CA ASP A 97 9.12 -6.70 7.69
C ASP A 97 9.41 -5.21 7.46
N TYR A 98 9.35 -4.76 6.22
CA TYR A 98 9.36 -3.33 5.85
C TYR A 98 8.08 -2.62 6.28
N SER A 99 8.18 -1.32 6.56
CA SER A 99 7.04 -0.46 6.91
C SER A 99 6.84 0.63 5.87
N LEU A 100 5.60 1.13 5.72
CA LEU A 100 5.36 2.45 5.14
C LEU A 100 5.48 3.49 6.26
N LEU A 101 6.49 4.34 6.20
CA LEU A 101 6.56 5.53 7.05
C LEU A 101 5.66 6.61 6.46
N VAL A 102 4.83 7.24 7.28
CA VAL A 102 3.83 8.24 6.85
C VAL A 102 3.87 9.42 7.80
N GLY A 103 4.38 10.55 7.33
CA GLY A 103 4.30 11.83 8.02
C GLY A 103 3.12 12.66 7.52
N VAL A 104 2.29 13.15 8.44
CA VAL A 104 1.22 14.11 8.17
C VAL A 104 1.72 15.51 8.50
N ASP A 105 1.79 16.39 7.51
CA ASP A 105 2.04 17.83 7.70
C ASP A 105 0.71 18.57 7.60
N GLU A 106 0.08 18.82 8.75
CA GLU A 106 -1.23 19.48 8.81
C GLU A 106 -1.19 20.95 8.39
N LYS A 107 -0.02 21.60 8.49
CA LYS A 107 0.14 23.01 8.10
C LYS A 107 0.19 23.16 6.58
N LYS A 108 0.88 22.24 5.89
CA LYS A 108 0.97 22.23 4.42
C LYS A 108 -0.15 21.43 3.76
N HIS A 109 -0.92 20.66 4.52
CA HIS A 109 -1.89 19.68 4.03
C HIS A 109 -1.25 18.63 3.11
N GLU A 110 -0.07 18.15 3.51
CA GLU A 110 0.72 17.19 2.73
C GLU A 110 0.92 15.88 3.51
N LEU A 111 0.98 14.77 2.76
CA LEU A 111 1.46 13.49 3.24
C LEU A 111 2.84 13.24 2.67
N VAL A 112 3.78 12.87 3.54
CA VAL A 112 5.14 12.47 3.16
C VAL A 112 5.29 11.00 3.50
N MET A 113 5.60 10.16 2.52
CA MET A 113 5.56 8.71 2.70
C MET A 113 6.69 7.99 1.98
N GLY A 114 7.16 6.88 2.55
CA GLY A 114 8.20 6.06 1.96
C GLY A 114 8.33 4.70 2.65
N ILE A 115 8.75 3.69 1.91
CA ILE A 115 9.03 2.36 2.49
C ILE A 115 10.39 2.40 3.21
N ILE A 116 10.42 1.94 4.46
CA ILE A 116 11.60 1.87 5.32
C ILE A 116 11.89 0.43 5.76
N ASP A 117 13.01 0.21 6.46
CA ASP A 117 13.43 -1.08 7.02
C ASP A 117 13.61 -2.23 6.01
N PHE A 118 13.86 -1.90 4.75
CA PHE A 118 14.00 -2.88 3.66
C PHE A 118 15.42 -3.45 3.49
N MET A 119 16.41 -3.00 4.27
CA MET A 119 17.81 -3.44 4.13
C MET A 119 18.07 -4.86 4.65
N ARG A 120 17.21 -5.36 5.54
CA ARG A 120 17.36 -6.70 6.10
C ARG A 120 16.68 -7.70 5.17
N GLN A 121 17.47 -8.45 4.41
CA GLN A 121 16.98 -9.69 3.80
C GLN A 121 16.56 -10.64 4.92
N TYR A 122 15.38 -11.22 4.78
CA TYR A 122 14.92 -12.20 5.74
C TYR A 122 15.62 -13.53 5.44
N THR A 123 16.60 -13.88 6.26
CA THR A 123 17.19 -15.22 6.28
C THR A 123 16.17 -16.19 6.85
N TRP A 124 15.28 -16.69 5.97
CA TRP A 124 14.25 -17.68 6.26
C TRP A 124 14.82 -18.97 6.86
N ASP A 125 16.10 -19.23 6.73
CA ASP A 125 16.85 -20.34 7.30
C ASP A 125 16.65 -20.50 8.81
N LYS A 126 16.64 -19.41 9.61
CA LYS A 126 16.40 -19.50 11.06
C LYS A 126 14.95 -19.78 11.45
N HIS A 127 13.99 -19.27 10.67
CA HIS A 127 12.56 -19.46 10.97
C HIS A 127 11.98 -20.70 10.31
N LEU A 128 12.53 -21.15 9.19
CA LEU A 128 12.21 -22.44 8.57
C LEU A 128 12.63 -23.58 9.50
N GLU A 129 13.78 -23.50 10.17
CA GLU A 129 14.13 -24.44 11.23
C GLU A 129 13.06 -24.49 12.34
N THR A 130 12.54 -23.31 12.72
CA THR A 130 11.51 -23.18 13.76
C THR A 130 10.14 -23.66 13.26
N TRP A 131 9.83 -23.44 11.98
CA TRP A 131 8.58 -23.82 11.35
C TRP A 131 8.53 -25.31 11.02
N VAL A 132 9.63 -25.91 10.58
CA VAL A 132 9.78 -27.36 10.46
C VAL A 132 9.62 -28.03 11.83
N LYS A 133 10.16 -27.41 12.89
CA LYS A 133 9.94 -27.86 14.29
C LYS A 133 8.49 -27.69 14.75
N ALA A 134 7.79 -26.63 14.32
CA ALA A 134 6.42 -26.31 14.77
C ALA A 134 5.29 -26.90 13.90
N SER A 135 5.51 -27.18 12.62
CA SER A 135 4.50 -27.58 11.62
C SER A 135 4.12 -29.07 11.69
N GLY A 136 4.70 -29.82 12.62
CA GLY A 136 4.11 -31.10 13.00
C GLY A 136 4.45 -32.31 12.13
N ILE A 137 5.65 -32.35 11.49
CA ILE A 137 6.29 -33.64 11.20
C ILE A 137 6.52 -34.45 12.52
N LEU A 138 6.42 -33.78 13.68
CA LEU A 138 6.37 -34.35 15.03
C LEU A 138 5.09 -33.99 15.83
N GLY A 139 3.92 -33.84 15.20
CA GLY A 139 2.63 -33.82 15.91
C GLY A 139 2.23 -32.56 16.71
N GLY A 140 2.40 -31.35 16.16
CA GLY A 140 1.95 -30.09 16.80
C GLY A 140 0.48 -29.68 16.48
N PRO A 141 -0.16 -28.82 17.31
CA PRO A 141 -1.58 -28.48 17.23
C PRO A 141 -1.99 -27.70 15.97
N LYS A 142 -3.10 -28.13 15.34
CA LYS A 142 -3.50 -27.80 13.95
C LYS A 142 -4.14 -26.42 13.69
N ASN A 143 -4.26 -25.50 14.66
CA ASN A 143 -5.16 -24.33 14.53
C ASN A 143 -4.54 -22.94 14.78
N VAL A 144 -3.23 -22.76 14.60
CA VAL A 144 -2.63 -21.40 14.65
C VAL A 144 -2.07 -21.07 13.28
N SER A 145 -2.72 -20.15 12.56
CA SER A 145 -2.16 -19.58 11.34
C SER A 145 -0.76 -19.07 11.66
N PRO A 146 0.27 -19.49 10.92
CA PRO A 146 1.63 -19.17 11.28
C PRO A 146 1.83 -17.66 11.38
N THR A 147 2.37 -17.22 12.52
CA THR A 147 2.69 -15.78 12.75
C THR A 147 3.72 -15.29 11.73
N VAL A 148 4.49 -16.21 11.15
CA VAL A 148 5.50 -15.98 10.12
C VAL A 148 4.86 -16.27 8.75
N ILE A 149 4.75 -15.24 7.92
CA ILE A 149 4.12 -15.30 6.59
C ILE A 149 5.18 -15.16 5.50
N SER A 150 5.05 -15.91 4.41
CA SER A 150 5.97 -15.84 3.26
C SER A 150 6.09 -14.40 2.71
N PRO A 151 7.18 -14.01 2.03
CA PRO A 151 7.30 -12.66 1.46
C PRO A 151 6.15 -12.31 0.50
N LYS A 152 5.65 -13.31 -0.24
CA LYS A 152 4.47 -13.20 -1.11
C LYS A 152 3.19 -12.88 -0.32
N GLN A 153 2.98 -13.51 0.84
CA GLN A 153 1.83 -13.24 1.71
C GLN A 153 1.99 -11.90 2.43
N TYR A 154 3.19 -11.56 2.91
CA TYR A 154 3.49 -10.25 3.50
C TYR A 154 3.13 -9.12 2.55
N LYS A 155 3.62 -9.19 1.30
CA LYS A 155 3.29 -8.24 0.23
C LYS A 155 1.78 -8.08 0.03
N LYS A 156 1.03 -9.19 -0.07
CA LYS A 156 -0.43 -9.15 -0.27
C LYS A 156 -1.13 -8.45 0.89
N ARG A 157 -0.75 -8.80 2.13
CA ARG A 157 -1.30 -8.19 3.36
C ARG A 157 -1.01 -6.68 3.40
N PHE A 158 0.26 -6.31 3.21
CA PHE A 158 0.71 -4.93 3.22
C PHE A 158 -0.05 -4.07 2.19
N ARG A 159 -0.14 -4.53 0.94
CA ARG A 159 -0.89 -3.84 -0.12
C ARG A 159 -2.36 -3.65 0.22
N LYS A 160 -3.03 -4.70 0.72
CA LYS A 160 -4.44 -4.62 1.12
C LYS A 160 -4.65 -3.58 2.21
N ALA A 161 -3.77 -3.55 3.21
CA ALA A 161 -3.83 -2.58 4.29
C ALA A 161 -3.61 -1.15 3.79
N MET A 162 -2.56 -0.88 3.00
CA MET A 162 -2.32 0.46 2.45
C MET A 162 -3.47 0.94 1.55
N SER A 163 -4.10 0.03 0.80
CA SER A 163 -5.30 0.40 0.04
C SER A 163 -6.48 0.77 0.96
N ALA A 164 -6.66 0.08 2.10
CA ALA A 164 -7.73 0.38 3.06
C ALA A 164 -7.48 1.62 3.94
N TYR A 165 -6.24 1.90 4.31
CA TYR A 165 -5.90 2.96 5.28
C TYR A 165 -6.03 4.39 4.74
N PHE A 166 -5.85 4.60 3.44
CA PHE A 166 -5.92 5.93 2.82
C PHE A 166 -7.21 6.07 2.03
N LEU A 167 -8.18 6.82 2.57
CA LEU A 167 -9.51 6.93 1.97
C LEU A 167 -9.52 7.93 0.82
N VAL A 168 -10.22 7.59 -0.26
CA VAL A 168 -10.41 8.48 -1.40
C VAL A 168 -11.62 9.35 -1.15
N VAL A 169 -11.48 10.65 -1.37
CA VAL A 169 -12.63 11.56 -1.46
C VAL A 169 -13.15 11.52 -2.89
N PRO A 170 -14.46 11.31 -3.11
CA PRO A 170 -15.05 11.45 -4.45
C PRO A 170 -14.76 12.86 -4.97
N ASP A 171 -14.18 12.98 -6.17
CA ASP A 171 -13.99 14.29 -6.79
C ASP A 171 -15.37 14.91 -7.01
N GLN A 172 -15.58 16.14 -6.51
CA GLN A 172 -16.79 16.92 -6.73
C GLN A 172 -16.84 17.42 -8.19
N TRP A 173 -17.10 16.51 -9.12
CA TRP A 173 -17.67 16.72 -10.46
C TRP A 173 -17.56 15.39 -11.21
N SER A 174 -18.45 14.45 -10.90
CA SER A 174 -18.94 13.59 -11.96
C SER A 174 -19.84 14.48 -12.82
N PRO A 175 -19.55 14.74 -14.11
CA PRO A 175 -20.59 15.25 -14.99
C PRO A 175 -21.78 14.32 -14.85
N ALA A 176 -22.98 14.86 -14.65
CA ALA A 176 -24.19 14.06 -14.63
C ALA A 176 -24.13 13.12 -15.84
N ALA A 177 -24.21 11.81 -15.58
CA ALA A 177 -24.28 10.82 -16.64
C ALA A 177 -25.29 11.33 -17.67
N ILE A 178 -24.83 11.56 -18.90
CA ILE A 178 -25.69 12.00 -19.99
C ILE A 178 -26.77 10.93 -20.11
N ILE A 179 -27.96 11.23 -19.58
CA ILE A 179 -29.15 10.41 -19.78
C ILE A 179 -29.41 10.50 -21.28
N PRO A 180 -29.39 9.40 -22.05
CA PRO A 180 -29.77 9.46 -23.46
C PRO A 180 -31.21 9.96 -23.51
N SER A 181 -31.41 11.17 -24.04
CA SER A 181 -32.73 11.71 -24.31
C SER A 181 -33.44 10.76 -25.27
N LYS A 182 -34.61 10.27 -24.85
CA LYS A 182 -35.58 9.58 -25.72
C LYS A 182 -35.69 10.34 -27.04
N GLN A 183 -35.49 9.63 -28.15
CA GLN A 183 -35.80 10.12 -29.47
C GLN A 183 -37.29 10.49 -29.51
N VAL A 184 -37.57 11.79 -29.62
CA VAL A 184 -38.81 12.28 -30.21
C VAL A 184 -38.50 12.38 -31.70
N SER A 185 -39.04 11.46 -32.49
CA SER A 185 -39.16 11.63 -33.93
C SER A 185 -40.64 11.72 -34.25
N ASP A 186 -40.97 12.90 -34.73
CA ASP A 186 -42.28 13.43 -35.06
C ASP A 186 -42.89 12.69 -36.25
N SER A 187 -44.20 12.50 -36.21
CA SER A 187 -45.02 11.89 -37.25
C SER A 187 -45.48 12.94 -38.25
N ALA A 188 -45.13 12.79 -39.52
CA ALA A 188 -45.82 13.45 -40.63
C ALA A 188 -45.79 12.59 -41.91
N GLN A 189 -46.98 12.42 -42.48
CA GLN A 189 -47.31 11.68 -43.70
C GLN A 189 -46.89 12.47 -44.96
N ASP A 190 -46.50 11.81 -46.06
CA ASP A 190 -47.38 11.49 -47.20
C ASP A 190 -46.59 10.95 -48.43
N SER A 191 -47.22 10.00 -49.12
CA SER A 191 -47.09 9.45 -50.50
C SER A 191 -45.84 9.67 -51.38
N ASP A 192 -45.28 8.57 -51.91
CA ASP A 192 -45.61 8.10 -53.29
C ASP A 192 -44.99 6.72 -53.65
N GLN A 193 -45.65 6.03 -54.59
CA GLN A 193 -45.44 4.65 -55.04
C GLN A 193 -44.13 4.41 -55.83
N PHE A 194 -43.51 3.22 -55.69
CA PHE A 194 -43.25 2.29 -56.82
C PHE A 194 -42.75 0.91 -56.34
N VAL A 195 -43.24 -0.13 -56.98
CA VAL A 195 -42.99 -1.57 -56.75
C VAL A 195 -41.80 -2.03 -57.61
N SER A 196 -40.84 -2.79 -57.06
CA SER A 196 -40.46 -4.13 -57.57
C SER A 196 -39.33 -4.80 -56.77
N THR A 197 -39.61 -6.01 -56.30
CA THR A 197 -38.81 -7.25 -56.37
C THR A 197 -37.32 -7.28 -56.00
N GLY A 198 -36.95 -8.24 -55.13
CA GLY A 198 -35.80 -9.11 -55.39
C GLY A 198 -34.76 -9.31 -54.29
N SER A 199 -34.89 -10.43 -53.56
CA SER A 199 -33.84 -11.40 -53.16
C SER A 199 -32.52 -10.98 -52.46
N SER A 200 -32.38 -11.48 -51.22
CA SER A 200 -31.38 -12.47 -50.73
C SER A 200 -29.86 -12.17 -50.65
N SER A 201 -29.28 -12.79 -49.61
CA SER A 201 -27.86 -13.01 -49.21
C SER A 201 -27.11 -11.81 -48.61
N MET A 202 -26.68 -11.81 -47.33
CA MET A 202 -25.78 -12.72 -46.60
C MET A 202 -24.35 -12.65 -47.15
N LEU A 203 -23.43 -12.05 -46.39
CA LEU A 203 -22.10 -12.57 -45.99
C LEU A 203 -21.18 -11.44 -45.47
N ASP A 204 -20.85 -11.53 -44.18
CA ASP A 204 -19.53 -11.46 -43.55
C ASP A 204 -18.42 -10.57 -44.12
N CYS A 205 -18.00 -9.59 -43.30
CA CYS A 205 -16.62 -9.40 -42.82
C CYS A 205 -16.65 -8.76 -41.42
#